data_AF-A0A7X6U101-F1
#
_entry.id   AF-A0A7X6U101-F1
#
_cell.length_a   1.000
_cell.length_b   1.000
_cell.length_c   1.000
_cell.angle_alpha   90.00
_cell.angle_beta   90.00
_cell.angle_gamma   90.00
#
_symmetry.space_group_name_H-M   'P 1'
#
loop_
_entity.id
_entity.type
_entity.pdbx_description
1 polymer ?
#
loop_
_entity_poly.entity_id
_entity_poly.type
_entity_poly.pdbx_seq_one_letter_code
_entity_poly.pdbx_strand_id
1 'polypeptide(L)'
;FEQQVFERVESEALRSEDLQAIMHQAQLTAYGDGLDAESLHPYMWACKPHYYSASLSFYNFPYAFGALFASALYQKAEEQGPAFMKQYDQMLTATTISTVEGTGRLVGLDLTRKETWLEGMDSFQPFVKAFEELAQELN
;
A
#
# COMPACT_ATOMS: atom_id res chain seq x y z
N PHE A 1 -4.03 -5.08 10.27
CA PHE A 1 -5.23 -5.07 11.14
C PHE A 1 -6.23 -6.14 10.69
N GLU A 2 -6.97 -5.96 9.57
CA GLU A 2 -8.02 -6.90 9.12
C GLU A 2 -7.57 -8.36 9.07
N GLN A 3 -6.38 -8.63 8.53
CA GLN A 3 -5.81 -9.97 8.49
C GLN A 3 -5.74 -10.64 9.88
N GLN A 4 -5.15 -9.97 10.88
CA GLN A 4 -5.06 -10.52 12.23
C GLN A 4 -6.43 -10.68 12.89
N VAL A 5 -7.40 -9.81 12.57
CA VAL A 5 -8.77 -9.97 13.07
C VAL A 5 -9.36 -11.27 12.50
N PHE A 6 -9.29 -11.48 11.19
CA PHE A 6 -9.83 -12.67 10.55
C PHE A 6 -9.15 -13.97 11.02
N GLU A 7 -7.82 -13.98 11.12
CA GLU A 7 -7.09 -15.15 11.60
C GLU A 7 -7.45 -15.51 13.06
N ARG A 8 -7.60 -14.51 13.94
CA ARG A 8 -7.91 -14.78 15.37
C ARG A 8 -9.35 -15.20 15.59
N VAL A 9 -10.33 -14.62 14.88
CA VAL A 9 -11.75 -14.99 15.07
C VAL A 9 -12.07 -16.43 14.67
N GLU A 10 -11.20 -17.10 13.91
CA GLU A 10 -11.32 -18.53 13.62
C GLU A 10 -11.16 -19.41 14.87
N SER A 11 -10.48 -18.92 15.91
CA SER A 11 -10.12 -19.71 17.11
C SER A 11 -10.59 -19.10 18.44
N GLU A 12 -10.97 -17.82 18.47
CA GLU A 12 -11.38 -17.12 19.69
C GLU A 12 -12.39 -16.00 19.42
N ALA A 13 -13.13 -15.61 20.46
CA ALA A 13 -14.00 -14.45 20.41
C ALA A 13 -13.21 -13.19 20.79
N LEU A 14 -13.15 -12.20 19.89
CA LEU A 14 -12.43 -10.95 20.13
C LEU A 14 -13.29 -9.94 20.89
N ARG A 15 -12.69 -9.29 21.89
CA ARG A 15 -13.28 -8.17 22.62
C ARG A 15 -12.69 -6.84 22.15
N SER A 16 -13.23 -5.73 22.65
CA SER A 16 -12.73 -4.39 22.33
C SER A 16 -11.25 -4.22 22.66
N GLU A 17 -10.80 -4.81 23.76
CA GLU A 17 -9.41 -4.76 24.21
C GLU A 17 -8.47 -5.48 23.22
N ASP A 18 -8.92 -6.60 22.64
CA ASP A 18 -8.16 -7.31 21.62
C ASP A 18 -8.01 -6.49 20.34
N LEU A 19 -9.10 -5.86 19.88
CA LEU A 19 -9.09 -5.02 18.67
C LEU A 19 -8.21 -3.78 18.87
N GLN A 20 -8.22 -3.20 20.06
CA GLN A 20 -7.30 -2.12 20.42
C GLN A 20 -5.84 -2.58 20.35
N ALA A 21 -5.52 -3.76 20.89
CA ALA A 21 -4.16 -4.32 20.83
C ALA A 21 -3.72 -4.61 19.39
N ILE A 22 -4.57 -5.22 18.56
CA ILE A 22 -4.28 -5.48 17.14
C ILE A 22 -4.06 -4.16 16.38
N MET A 23 -4.87 -3.13 16.63
CA MET A 23 -4.74 -1.82 15.99
C MET A 23 -3.47 -1.10 16.44
N HIS A 24 -3.15 -1.14 17.72
CA HIS A 24 -1.91 -0.58 18.24
C HIS A 24 -0.68 -1.25 17.59
N GLN A 25 -0.65 -2.59 17.56
CA GLN A 25 0.43 -3.33 16.92
C GLN A 25 0.54 -3.02 15.41
N ALA A 26 -0.60 -2.90 14.72
CA ALA A 26 -0.61 -2.53 13.30
C ALA A 26 -0.04 -1.12 13.05
N GLN A 27 -0.31 -0.15 13.94
CA GLN A 27 0.28 1.19 13.83
C GLN A 27 1.78 1.16 14.08
N LEU A 28 2.25 0.45 15.12
CA LEU A 28 3.69 0.28 15.38
C LEU A 28 4.42 -0.35 14.19
N THR A 29 3.86 -1.41 13.60
CA THR A 29 4.46 -2.06 12.42
C THR A 29 4.50 -1.13 11.21
N ALA A 30 3.46 -0.30 11.02
CA ALA A 30 3.38 0.58 9.85
C ALA A 30 4.27 1.82 9.94
N TYR A 31 4.34 2.44 11.12
CA TYR A 31 5.02 3.72 11.31
C TYR A 31 6.43 3.61 11.91
N GLY A 32 6.79 2.46 12.50
CA GLY A 32 8.07 2.30 13.17
C GLY A 32 8.24 3.31 14.31
N ASP A 33 9.35 4.02 14.30
CA ASP A 33 9.70 5.12 15.22
C ASP A 33 9.33 6.51 14.69
N GLY A 34 8.61 6.59 13.56
CA GLY A 34 8.24 7.84 12.92
C GLY A 34 7.09 8.61 13.60
N LEU A 35 6.42 8.02 14.59
CA LEU A 35 5.37 8.67 15.39
C LEU A 35 5.70 8.60 16.88
N ASP A 36 5.29 9.63 17.62
CA ASP A 36 5.28 9.59 19.08
C ASP A 36 4.36 8.45 19.56
N ALA A 37 4.87 7.62 20.47
CA ALA A 37 4.15 6.49 21.03
C ALA A 37 2.84 6.92 21.72
N GLU A 38 2.83 8.11 22.35
CA GLU A 38 1.64 8.65 23.01
C GLU A 38 0.58 9.17 22.01
N SER A 39 0.95 9.32 20.73
CA SER A 39 0.04 9.73 19.66
C SER A 39 -0.66 8.56 18.97
N LEU A 40 -0.32 7.32 19.31
CA LEU A 40 -0.96 6.14 18.74
C LEU A 40 -2.41 6.03 19.20
N HIS A 41 -3.33 5.80 18.27
CA HIS A 41 -4.76 5.78 18.57
C HIS A 41 -5.31 4.34 18.59
N PRO A 42 -5.46 3.70 19.77
CA PRO A 42 -5.90 2.31 19.85
C PRO A 42 -7.34 2.08 19.36
N TYR A 43 -8.20 3.10 19.35
CA TYR A 43 -9.57 3.01 18.82
C TYR A 43 -9.68 3.34 17.32
N MET A 44 -8.56 3.51 16.62
CA MET A 44 -8.57 3.83 15.19
C MET A 44 -9.29 2.76 14.33
N TRP A 45 -9.47 1.54 14.85
CA TRP A 45 -10.27 0.52 14.20
C TRP A 45 -11.78 0.84 14.19
N ALA A 46 -12.28 1.51 15.23
CA ALA A 46 -13.70 1.80 15.40
C ALA A 46 -14.20 2.91 14.46
N CYS A 47 -13.31 3.84 14.06
CA CYS A 47 -13.66 5.00 13.25
C CYS A 47 -13.42 4.80 11.73
N LYS A 48 -13.02 3.60 11.30
CA LYS A 48 -12.76 3.28 9.88
C LYS A 48 -13.94 2.50 9.29
N PRO A 49 -14.89 3.15 8.58
CA PRO A 49 -16.10 2.49 8.09
C PRO A 49 -15.81 1.32 7.15
N HIS A 50 -14.67 1.35 6.42
CA HIS A 50 -14.26 0.31 5.50
C HIS A 50 -14.09 -1.08 6.15
N TYR A 51 -13.80 -1.18 7.45
CA TYR A 51 -13.69 -2.46 8.16
C TYR A 51 -15.04 -3.15 8.39
N TYR A 52 -16.15 -2.41 8.23
CA TYR A 52 -17.49 -2.88 8.56
C TYR A 52 -18.35 -3.15 7.32
N SER A 53 -17.74 -3.16 6.13
CA SER A 53 -18.41 -3.57 4.90
C SER A 53 -18.26 -5.07 4.70
N ALA A 54 -19.32 -5.83 5.00
CA ALA A 54 -19.31 -7.29 4.89
C ALA A 54 -19.06 -7.80 3.45
N SER A 55 -19.37 -7.00 2.43
CA SER A 55 -19.13 -7.35 1.02
C SER A 55 -17.79 -6.88 0.48
N LEU A 56 -17.04 -6.07 1.24
CA LEU A 56 -15.79 -5.45 0.81
C LEU A 56 -14.70 -5.63 1.87
N SER A 57 -14.40 -6.88 2.21
CA SER A 57 -13.23 -7.19 3.03
C SER A 57 -11.94 -6.73 2.33
N PHE A 58 -10.93 -6.33 3.12
CA PHE A 58 -9.66 -5.79 2.65
C PHE A 58 -9.79 -4.56 1.75
N TYR A 59 -10.83 -3.76 1.91
CA TYR A 59 -11.10 -2.58 1.06
C TYR A 59 -9.93 -1.59 0.96
N ASN A 60 -9.10 -1.50 2.01
CA ASN A 60 -7.95 -0.59 2.00
C ASN A 60 -6.78 -1.11 1.13
N PHE A 61 -6.68 -2.42 0.89
CA PHE A 61 -5.59 -3.02 0.13
C PHE A 61 -5.53 -2.54 -1.33
N PRO A 62 -6.65 -2.47 -2.09
CA PRO A 62 -6.64 -1.90 -3.44
C PRO A 62 -6.06 -0.49 -3.56
N TYR A 63 -6.20 0.37 -2.54
CA TYR A 63 -5.59 1.71 -2.56
C TYR A 63 -4.07 1.64 -2.46
N ALA A 64 -3.55 0.85 -1.52
CA ALA A 64 -2.11 0.67 -1.35
C ALA A 64 -1.50 0.01 -2.60
N PHE A 65 -2.14 -1.06 -3.10
CA PHE A 65 -1.75 -1.72 -4.34
C PHE A 65 -1.77 -0.74 -5.52
N GLY A 66 -2.87 -0.01 -5.71
CA GLY A 66 -3.05 0.91 -6.84
C GLY A 66 -2.02 2.04 -6.84
N ALA A 67 -1.72 2.61 -5.67
CA ALA A 67 -0.69 3.64 -5.53
C ALA A 67 0.70 3.12 -5.91
N LEU A 68 1.11 1.98 -5.35
CA LEU A 68 2.42 1.38 -5.64
C LEU A 68 2.53 0.92 -7.11
N PHE A 69 1.47 0.33 -7.66
CA PHE A 69 1.43 -0.10 -9.04
C PHE A 69 1.52 1.10 -10.00
N ALA A 70 0.81 2.20 -9.70
CA ALA A 70 0.90 3.43 -10.47
C ALA A 70 2.31 4.04 -10.43
N SER A 71 2.98 4.05 -9.26
CA SER A 71 4.37 4.51 -9.15
C SER A 71 5.34 3.66 -9.98
N ALA A 72 5.20 2.33 -9.96
CA ALA A 72 6.03 1.44 -10.77
C ALA A 72 5.79 1.64 -12.28
N LEU A 73 4.53 1.84 -12.69
CA LEU A 73 4.18 2.16 -14.08
C LEU A 73 4.76 3.51 -14.52
N TYR A 74 4.73 4.52 -13.64
CA TYR A 74 5.31 5.82 -13.91
C TYR A 74 6.82 5.71 -14.13
N GLN A 75 7.53 4.95 -13.29
CA GLN A 75 8.96 4.68 -13.48
C GLN A 75 9.24 4.03 -14.84
N LYS A 76 8.43 3.04 -15.25
CA LYS A 76 8.56 2.43 -16.59
C LYS A 76 8.32 3.42 -17.72
N ALA A 77 7.38 4.35 -17.56
CA ALA A 77 7.12 5.41 -18.53
C ALA A 77 8.32 6.37 -18.66
N GLU A 78 8.96 6.75 -17.54
CA GLU A 78 10.16 7.58 -17.54
C GLU A 78 11.36 6.86 -18.19
N GLU A 79 11.57 5.57 -17.88
CA GLU A 79 12.68 4.76 -18.41
C GLU A 79 12.58 4.52 -19.93
N GLN A 80 11.38 4.21 -20.42
CA GLN A 80 11.15 3.77 -21.80
C GLN A 80 10.60 4.88 -22.71
N GLY A 81 10.18 6.00 -22.12
CA GLY A 81 9.62 7.13 -22.83
C GLY A 81 8.34 6.80 -23.62
N PRO A 82 8.07 7.50 -24.73
CA PRO A 82 6.81 7.35 -25.49
C PRO A 82 6.50 5.93 -25.99
N ALA A 83 7.51 5.08 -26.14
CA ALA A 83 7.33 3.70 -26.58
C ALA A 83 6.53 2.85 -25.55
N PHE A 84 6.58 3.21 -24.27
CA PHE A 84 5.87 2.54 -23.19
C PHE A 84 4.35 2.58 -23.35
N MET A 85 3.80 3.65 -23.93
CA MET A 85 2.35 3.85 -24.01
C MET A 85 1.64 2.71 -24.76
N LYS A 86 2.31 2.10 -25.74
CA LYS A 86 1.77 0.91 -26.43
C LYS A 86 1.63 -0.29 -25.49
N GLN A 87 2.61 -0.53 -24.61
CA GLN A 87 2.54 -1.60 -23.61
C GLN A 87 1.51 -1.26 -22.53
N TYR A 88 1.41 0.02 -22.15
CA TYR A 88 0.40 0.51 -21.21
C TYR A 88 -1.02 0.27 -21.72
N ASP A 89 -1.32 0.57 -22.99
CA ASP A 89 -2.63 0.29 -23.60
C ASP A 89 -2.96 -1.20 -23.64
N GLN A 90 -1.96 -2.04 -23.96
CA GLN A 90 -2.09 -3.51 -23.92
C GLN A 90 -2.40 -4.00 -22.50
N MET A 91 -1.71 -3.44 -21.51
CA MET A 91 -1.92 -3.73 -20.09
C MET A 91 -3.33 -3.32 -19.64
N LEU A 92 -3.78 -2.11 -19.94
CA LEU A 92 -5.14 -1.64 -19.63
C LEU A 92 -6.20 -2.54 -20.25
N THR A 93 -6.01 -2.94 -21.51
CA THR A 93 -6.94 -3.87 -22.20
C THR A 93 -7.01 -5.22 -21.47
N ALA A 94 -5.90 -5.69 -20.89
CA ALA A 94 -5.83 -6.97 -20.21
C ALA A 94 -6.47 -6.98 -18.80
N THR A 95 -6.67 -5.81 -18.16
CA THR A 95 -7.18 -5.71 -16.78
C THR A 95 -8.52 -6.42 -16.52
N THR A 96 -9.35 -6.60 -17.57
CA THR A 96 -10.68 -7.22 -17.44
C THR A 96 -10.72 -8.70 -17.81
N ILE A 97 -9.64 -9.23 -18.40
CA ILE A 97 -9.59 -10.59 -18.98
C ILE A 97 -8.33 -11.38 -18.56
N SER A 98 -7.52 -10.84 -17.67
CA SER A 98 -6.27 -11.43 -17.18
C SER A 98 -6.19 -11.33 -15.67
N THR A 99 -5.25 -12.07 -15.08
CA THR A 99 -4.92 -11.89 -13.66
C THR A 99 -4.14 -10.58 -13.47
N VAL A 100 -4.08 -10.10 -12.23
CA VAL A 100 -3.30 -8.91 -11.89
C VAL A 100 -1.81 -9.11 -12.23
N GLU A 101 -1.25 -10.30 -11.94
CA GLU A 101 0.13 -10.65 -12.29
C GLU A 101 0.32 -10.78 -13.80
N GLY A 102 -0.67 -11.33 -14.52
CA GLY A 102 -0.67 -11.39 -15.97
C GLY A 102 -0.64 -10.00 -16.60
N THR A 103 -1.39 -9.08 -16.02
CA THR A 103 -1.44 -7.66 -16.43
C THR A 103 -0.11 -6.96 -16.16
N GLY A 104 0.47 -7.15 -14.98
CA GLY A 104 1.80 -6.59 -14.64
C GLY A 104 2.91 -7.08 -15.58
N ARG A 105 2.90 -8.37 -15.96
CA ARG A 105 3.91 -8.93 -16.87
C ARG A 105 3.95 -8.25 -18.25
N LEU A 106 2.84 -7.70 -18.73
CA LEU A 106 2.79 -6.99 -20.03
C LEU A 106 3.62 -5.71 -20.05
N VAL A 107 3.87 -5.12 -18.88
CA VAL A 107 4.70 -3.92 -18.69
C VAL A 107 6.04 -4.25 -18.00
N GLY A 108 6.40 -5.54 -17.96
CA GLY A 108 7.66 -6.00 -17.38
C GLY A 108 7.71 -5.93 -15.85
N LEU A 109 6.56 -5.96 -15.17
CA LEU A 109 6.47 -5.95 -13.71
C LEU A 109 6.08 -7.35 -13.20
N ASP A 110 6.88 -7.92 -12.30
CA ASP A 110 6.53 -9.15 -11.59
C ASP A 110 5.94 -8.82 -10.21
N LEU A 111 4.62 -8.77 -10.15
CA LEU A 111 3.88 -8.35 -8.95
C LEU A 111 4.01 -9.34 -7.77
N THR A 112 4.60 -10.53 -8.00
CA THR A 112 4.89 -11.50 -6.93
C THR A 112 6.22 -11.23 -6.23
N ARG A 113 7.02 -10.30 -6.76
CA ARG A 113 8.35 -9.94 -6.28
C ARG A 113 8.29 -8.69 -5.42
N LYS A 114 8.88 -8.75 -4.23
CA LYS A 114 9.00 -7.60 -3.32
C LYS A 114 9.73 -6.44 -3.99
N GLU A 115 10.73 -6.77 -4.81
CA GLU A 115 11.62 -5.82 -5.45
C GLU A 115 10.85 -4.83 -6.34
N THR A 116 9.85 -5.30 -7.10
CA THR A 116 8.97 -4.45 -7.92
C THR A 116 8.27 -3.36 -7.11
N TRP A 117 7.87 -3.66 -5.87
CA TRP A 117 7.21 -2.70 -5.00
C TRP A 117 8.20 -1.71 -4.38
N LEU A 118 9.41 -2.16 -4.05
CA LEU A 118 10.48 -1.29 -3.55
C LEU A 118 10.93 -0.29 -4.62
N GLU A 119 11.15 -0.77 -5.84
CA GLU A 119 11.52 0.08 -6.99
C GLU A 119 10.47 1.18 -7.23
N GLY A 120 9.19 0.83 -7.13
CA GLY A 120 8.11 1.82 -7.22
C GLY A 120 8.17 2.88 -6.11
N MET A 121 8.58 2.51 -4.89
CA MET A 121 8.74 3.49 -3.79
C MET A 121 9.97 4.39 -3.97
N ASP A 122 11.01 3.93 -4.65
CA ASP A 122 12.23 4.72 -4.89
C ASP A 122 11.93 6.03 -5.66
N SER A 123 10.83 6.06 -6.42
CA SER A 123 10.32 7.27 -7.09
C SER A 123 10.01 8.42 -6.12
N PHE A 124 9.73 8.14 -4.84
CA PHE A 124 9.48 9.15 -3.82
C PHE A 124 10.76 9.70 -3.17
N GLN A 125 11.88 8.98 -3.27
CA GLN A 125 13.13 9.34 -2.59
C GLN A 125 13.65 10.75 -2.96
N PRO A 126 13.61 11.20 -4.24
CA PRO A 126 14.02 12.56 -4.57
C PRO A 126 13.16 13.64 -3.90
N PHE A 127 11.86 13.40 -3.74
CA PHE A 127 10.95 14.33 -3.09
C PHE A 127 11.19 14.42 -1.59
N VAL A 128 11.44 13.28 -0.94
CA VAL A 128 11.81 13.23 0.48
C VAL A 128 13.11 14.01 0.71
N LYS A 129 14.13 13.74 -0.10
CA LYS A 129 15.42 14.45 -0.01
C LYS A 129 15.27 15.96 -0.22
N ALA A 130 14.51 16.38 -1.23
CA ALA A 130 14.27 17.79 -1.50
C ALA A 130 13.54 18.47 -0.33
N PHE A 131 12.58 17.77 0.28
CA PHE A 131 11.89 18.27 1.48
C PHE A 131 12.85 18.43 2.66
N GLU A 132 13.71 17.45 2.91
CA GLU A 132 14.71 17.50 4.00
C GLU A 132 15.69 18.66 3.82
N GLU A 133 16.19 18.89 2.60
CA GLU A 133 17.10 20.00 2.27
C GLU A 133 16.42 21.35 2.53
N LEU A 134 15.19 21.55 2.02
CA LEU A 134 14.43 22.79 2.22
C LEU A 134 14.08 23.04 3.69
N ALA A 135 13.76 21.99 4.46
CA ALA A 135 13.45 22.10 5.88
C ALA A 135 14.68 22.54 6.70
N GLN A 136 15.89 22.16 6.28
CA GLN A 136 17.14 22.60 6.92
C GLN A 136 17.47 24.07 6.63
N GLU A 137 17.14 24.57 5.44
CA GLU A 137 17.35 25.99 5.08
C GLU A 137 16.46 26.97 5.87
N LEU A 138 15.35 26.49 6.43
CA LEU A 138 14.41 27.29 7.21
C LEU A 138 14.75 27.37 8.71
N ASN A 139 15.67 26.53 9.19
CA ASN A 139 16.15 26.49 10.58
C ASN A 139 17.49 27.20 10.74
#